data_AF-A0A3B2W4G7-F1
#
_entry.id   AF-A0A3B2W4G7-F1
#
_cell.length_a   1.000
_cell.length_b   1.000
_cell.length_c   1.000
_cell.angle_alpha   90.00
_cell.angle_beta   90.00
_cell.angle_gamma   90.00
#
_symmetry.space_group_name_H-M   'P 1'
#
loop_
_entity.id
_entity.type
_entity.pdbx_description
1 polymer ?
#
loop_
_entity_poly.entity_id
_entity_poly.type
_entity_poly.pdbx_seq_one_letter_code
_entity_poly.pdbx_strand_id
1 'polypeptide(L)'
;MSNRVVCREASHAGSWYTASGPQLNAQLEGWLSQVQSTKRPARAIIAPHAGYTYCGSCAAHAYKQVDPSVTLRRAMEDRNV
;
A
#
# COMPACT_ATOMS: atom_id res chain seq x y z
N MET A 1 15.97 -14.51 27.51
CA MET A 1 15.93 -13.38 26.56
C MET A 1 14.89 -13.73 25.49
N SER A 2 13.72 -13.10 25.53
CA SER A 2 12.66 -13.35 24.55
C SER A 2 13.04 -12.69 23.23
N ASN A 3 13.19 -13.47 22.16
CA ASN A 3 13.45 -12.93 20.83
C ASN A 3 12.19 -12.20 20.36
N ARG A 4 12.20 -10.87 20.39
CA ARG A 4 11.05 -10.04 20.03
C ARG A 4 11.07 -9.88 18.51
N VAL A 5 10.06 -10.41 17.82
CA VAL A 5 9.91 -10.23 16.37
C VAL A 5 9.46 -8.80 16.12
N VAL A 6 10.36 -7.96 15.61
CA VAL A 6 10.12 -6.53 15.32
C VAL A 6 9.64 -6.29 13.88
N CYS A 7 9.84 -7.28 12.99
CA CYS A 7 9.44 -7.21 11.58
C CYS A 7 8.39 -8.26 11.27
N ARG A 8 7.28 -7.85 10.63
CA ARG A 8 6.28 -8.76 10.08
C ARG A 8 6.64 -9.08 8.64
N GLU A 9 6.94 -10.34 8.37
CA GLU A 9 7.22 -10.81 7.01
C GLU A 9 6.02 -10.63 6.07
N ALA A 10 6.34 -10.32 4.81
CA ALA A 10 5.40 -10.17 3.72
C ALA A 10 4.96 -11.55 3.18
N SER A 11 4.27 -12.34 4.02
CA SER A 11 3.96 -13.76 3.79
C SER A 11 3.15 -14.07 2.52
N HIS A 12 2.52 -13.07 1.91
CA HIS A 12 1.71 -13.22 0.69
C HIS A 12 2.40 -12.66 -0.57
N ALA A 13 3.62 -12.13 -0.42
CA ALA A 13 4.46 -11.73 -1.55
C ALA A 13 4.79 -12.94 -2.41
N GLY A 14 4.68 -12.79 -3.73
CA GLY A 14 4.92 -13.86 -4.70
C GLY A 14 3.69 -14.73 -5.00
N SER A 15 2.59 -14.59 -4.25
CA SER A 15 1.32 -15.26 -4.55
C SER A 15 0.18 -14.28 -4.81
N TRP A 16 -0.07 -13.32 -3.92
CA TRP A 16 -1.15 -12.34 -4.07
C TRP A 16 -0.73 -11.09 -4.84
N TYR A 17 0.56 -10.78 -4.79
CA TYR A 17 1.19 -9.67 -5.49
C TYR A 17 2.65 -10.03 -5.78
N THR A 18 3.25 -9.32 -6.73
CA THR A 18 4.62 -9.55 -7.16
C THR A 18 5.61 -9.39 -6.00
N ALA A 19 6.45 -10.39 -5.74
CA ALA A 19 7.49 -10.30 -4.70
C ALA A 19 8.64 -9.36 -5.08
N SER A 20 8.87 -9.15 -6.38
CA SER A 20 9.89 -8.23 -6.88
C SER A 20 9.47 -6.78 -6.68
N GLY A 21 10.17 -6.06 -5.80
CA GLY A 21 9.92 -4.65 -5.49
C GLY A 21 9.88 -3.74 -6.73
N PRO A 22 10.87 -3.80 -7.65
CA PRO A 22 10.86 -2.99 -8.87
C PRO A 22 9.64 -3.25 -9.77
N GLN A 23 9.26 -4.51 -9.94
CA GLN A 23 8.10 -4.88 -10.75
C GLN A 23 6.80 -4.44 -10.09
N LEU A 24 6.67 -4.63 -8.78
CA LEU A 24 5.51 -4.18 -8.03
C LEU A 24 5.36 -2.66 -8.08
N ASN A 25 6.46 -1.92 -7.95
CA ASN A 25 6.45 -0.46 -8.05
C ASN A 25 5.92 0.00 -9.41
N ALA A 26 6.45 -0.58 -10.51
CA ALA A 26 6.00 -0.25 -11.86
C ALA A 26 4.51 -0.57 -12.07
N GLN A 27 4.00 -1.68 -11.53
CA GLN A 27 2.58 -2.02 -11.59
C GLN A 27 1.71 -0.97 -10.88
N LEU A 28 2.10 -0.60 -9.65
CA LEU A 28 1.35 0.38 -8.85
C LEU A 28 1.38 1.78 -9.47
N GLU A 29 2.55 2.23 -9.95
CA GLU A 29 2.69 3.49 -10.67
C GLU A 29 1.84 3.51 -11.94
N GLY A 30 1.85 2.41 -12.70
CA GLY A 30 0.99 2.22 -13.86
C GLY A 30 -0.48 2.46 -13.54
N TRP A 31 -1.04 1.78 -12.55
CA TRP A 31 -2.44 1.95 -12.16
C TRP A 31 -2.73 3.34 -11.59
N LEU A 32 -1.85 3.88 -10.75
CA LEU A 32 -2.03 5.23 -10.18
C LEU A 32 -1.96 6.33 -11.25
N SER A 33 -1.19 6.15 -12.33
CA SER A 33 -1.08 7.12 -13.43
C SER A 33 -2.39 7.28 -14.22
N GLN A 34 -3.21 6.23 -14.27
CA GLN A 34 -4.47 6.19 -15.02
C GLN A 34 -5.63 6.89 -14.29
N VAL A 35 -5.43 7.28 -13.04
CA VAL A 35 -6.48 7.85 -12.18
C VAL A 35 -6.21 9.34 -11.91
N GLN A 36 -7.24 10.17 -12.09
CA GLN A 36 -7.22 11.56 -11.66
C GLN A 36 -7.52 11.70 -10.16
N SER A 37 -6.84 12.63 -9.50
CA SER A 37 -7.11 12.98 -8.10
C SER A 37 -8.29 13.95 -8.02
N THR A 38 -9.46 13.47 -7.62
CA THR A 38 -10.71 14.24 -7.55
C THR A 38 -11.24 14.42 -6.13
N LYS A 39 -10.71 13.69 -5.14
CA LYS A 39 -11.19 13.66 -3.75
C LYS A 39 -10.09 13.89 -2.71
N ARG A 40 -9.01 14.56 -3.08
CA ARG A 40 -7.90 14.89 -2.16
C ARG A 40 -8.27 16.03 -1.19
N PRO A 41 -7.83 16.00 0.08
CA PRO A 41 -7.18 14.88 0.77
C PRO A 41 -8.21 13.92 1.38
N ALA A 42 -8.18 12.65 0.97
CA ALA A 42 -9.06 11.63 1.55
C ALA A 42 -8.61 11.28 2.98
N ARG A 43 -9.51 11.43 3.96
CA ARG A 43 -9.29 11.02 5.36
C ARG A 43 -9.47 9.52 5.59
N ALA A 44 -10.29 8.88 4.77
CA ALA A 44 -10.56 7.45 4.79
C ALA A 44 -10.79 6.96 3.37
N ILE A 45 -10.46 5.70 3.11
CA ILE A 45 -10.69 5.01 1.84
C ILE A 45 -11.24 3.61 2.12
N ILE A 46 -12.04 3.09 1.18
CA ILE A 46 -12.42 1.68 1.14
C ILE A 46 -11.82 1.12 -0.15
N ALA A 47 -11.05 0.05 -0.03
CA ALA A 47 -10.37 -0.59 -1.16
C ALA A 47 -10.49 -2.12 -1.04
N PRO A 48 -10.55 -2.84 -2.18
CA PRO A 48 -10.56 -4.30 -2.18
C PRO A 48 -9.21 -4.88 -1.72
N HIS A 49 -9.23 -6.12 -1.24
CA HIS A 49 -8.04 -6.84 -0.75
C HIS A 49 -7.76 -8.14 -1.52
N ALA A 50 -8.31 -8.30 -2.73
CA ALA A 50 -8.02 -9.47 -3.58
C ALA A 50 -6.58 -9.40 -4.13
N GLY A 51 -6.13 -10.47 -4.79
CA GLY A 51 -4.85 -10.47 -5.49
C GLY A 51 -4.76 -9.31 -6.49
N TYR A 52 -3.59 -8.68 -6.61
CA TYR A 52 -3.41 -7.41 -7.32
C TYR A 52 -3.73 -7.52 -8.82
N THR A 53 -3.58 -8.69 -9.41
CA THR A 53 -4.02 -8.99 -10.78
C THR A 53 -5.51 -8.71 -11.00
N TYR A 54 -6.34 -8.93 -9.98
CA TYR A 54 -7.79 -8.78 -10.08
C TYR A 54 -8.29 -7.40 -9.67
N CYS A 55 -7.68 -6.79 -8.64
CA CYS A 55 -8.22 -5.56 -8.05
C CYS A 55 -7.24 -4.38 -7.96
N GLY A 56 -6.03 -4.50 -8.52
CA GLY A 56 -4.99 -3.45 -8.43
C GLY A 56 -5.43 -2.12 -9.05
N SER A 57 -6.00 -2.16 -10.26
CA SER A 57 -6.54 -0.96 -10.93
C SER A 57 -7.72 -0.35 -10.17
N CYS A 58 -8.62 -1.17 -9.64
CA CYS A 58 -9.75 -0.70 -8.82
C CYS A 58 -9.25 0.00 -7.54
N ALA A 59 -8.32 -0.61 -6.81
CA ALA A 59 -7.75 -0.03 -5.59
C ALA A 59 -7.03 1.31 -5.85
N ALA A 60 -6.42 1.49 -7.03
CA ALA A 60 -5.77 2.74 -7.39
C ALA A 60 -6.71 3.95 -7.38
N HIS A 61 -8.00 3.77 -7.71
CA HIS A 61 -9.00 4.84 -7.62
C HIS A 61 -9.13 5.42 -6.21
N ALA A 62 -9.01 4.56 -5.19
CA ALA A 62 -9.06 4.94 -3.79
C ALA A 62 -7.73 5.55 -3.33
N TYR A 63 -6.61 4.85 -3.57
CA TYR A 63 -5.29 5.30 -3.12
C TYR A 63 -4.83 6.62 -3.76
N LYS A 64 -5.23 6.92 -4.99
CA LYS A 64 -4.89 8.19 -5.64
C LYS A 64 -5.43 9.41 -4.90
N GLN A 65 -6.46 9.25 -4.08
CA GLN A 65 -7.09 10.32 -3.31
C GLN A 65 -6.40 10.61 -1.97
N VAL A 66 -5.45 9.77 -1.56
CA VAL A 66 -4.62 10.01 -0.37
C VAL A 66 -3.58 11.07 -0.69
N ASP A 67 -3.42 12.03 0.23
CA ASP A 67 -2.38 13.06 0.15
C ASP A 67 -1.23 12.74 1.11
N PRO A 68 -0.05 12.35 0.61
CA PRO A 68 1.07 11.98 1.46
C PRO A 68 1.66 13.13 2.29
N SER A 69 1.39 14.40 1.94
CA SER A 69 1.95 15.57 2.65
C SER A 69 1.27 15.84 3.99
N VAL A 70 0.00 15.48 4.10
CA VAL A 70 -0.82 15.70 5.31
C VAL A 70 -1.20 14.39 6.02
N THR A 71 -0.97 13.25 5.37
CA THR A 71 -1.25 11.93 5.96
C THR A 71 -0.14 11.54 6.92
N LEU A 72 -0.47 11.41 8.21
CA LEU A 72 0.45 10.91 9.23
C LEU A 72 0.84 9.46 8.92
N ARG A 73 2.11 9.23 8.59
CA ARG A 73 2.67 7.88 8.47
C ARG A 73 3.03 7.37 9.85
N ARG A 74 2.30 6.37 10.34
CA ARG A 74 2.72 5.58 11.50
C ARG A 74 3.30 4.27 11.00
N ALA A 75 4.61 4.20 10.91
CA ALA A 75 5.30 2.91 10.92
C ALA A 75 5.35 2.42 12.37
N MET A 76 5.25 1.11 12.58
CA MET A 76 5.69 0.50 13.84
C MET A 76 7.22 0.58 13.88
N GLU A 77 7.75 1.76 14.15
CA GLU A 77 9.13 1.90 14.62
C GLU A 77 9.12 1.64 16.12
N ASP A 78 10.06 0.83 16.60
CA ASP A 78 10.28 0.54 18.02
C ASP A 78 10.44 1.85 18.80
N ARG A 79 9.33 2.36 19.34
CA ARG A 79 9.37 3.39 20.37
C ARG A 79 9.85 2.72 21.64
N ASN A 80 11.15 2.83 21.90
CA ASN A 80 11.72 2.62 23.22
C ASN A 80 11.18 3.72 24.15
N VAL A 81 10.08 3.41 24.85
CA VAL A 81 9.61 4.09 26.05
C VAL A 81 9.60 3.07 27.17
#